data_AF-A0A6I2WIG1-F1
#
_entry.id   AF-A0A6I2WIG1-F1
#
_cell.length_a   1.000
_cell.length_b   1.000
_cell.length_c   1.000
_cell.angle_alpha   90.00
_cell.angle_beta   90.00
_cell.angle_gamma   90.00
#
_symmetry.space_group_name_H-M   'P 1'
#
loop_
_entity.id
_entity.type
_entity.pdbx_description
1 polymer ?
#
loop_
_entity_poly.entity_id
_entity_poly.type
_entity_poly.pdbx_seq_one_letter_code
_entity_poly.pdbx_strand_id
1 'polypeptide(L)'
;MPVPVAVTSILTSMVTSSTVHTEALRRAPVTGTALQARKKRPFLLDLYSTSVGKKYAMAISGIAMMGFVLFHMIGNLKMYMGATALDHYAEFLRELLYPIVPKGVMLWILRGGLISMLFLHLHAAWSLTKLNRHARPVKYQGARDYQVAKFASRTMRWTGIIVLAYLVWHILDLTLGVVNATGTNGEFVTGEVYNNVVRSLDRPVVAAFYVVANILLGIHLFHGAWSIFQSLGWNNPRFNNWRRGFATAFATIIVVGNVSFPIAVIAGIVK
;
A
#
# COMPACT_ATOMS: atom_id res chain seq x y z
N MET A 1 -52.68 -22.34 79.60
CA MET A 1 -52.39 -23.80 79.69
C MET A 1 -51.96 -24.27 78.30
N PRO A 2 -50.99 -25.18 78.12
CA PRO A 2 -49.92 -25.66 79.00
C PRO A 2 -48.51 -25.40 78.38
N VAL A 3 -47.49 -24.97 79.14
CA VAL A 3 -46.46 -25.72 79.93
C VAL A 3 -45.08 -25.67 79.22
N PRO A 4 -43.99 -25.50 80.00
CA PRO A 4 -42.65 -25.08 79.59
C PRO A 4 -41.68 -26.27 79.51
N VAL A 5 -40.39 -26.03 79.25
CA VAL A 5 -39.16 -26.79 79.62
C VAL A 5 -38.02 -26.09 78.85
N ALA A 6 -36.78 -25.88 79.27
CA ALA A 6 -36.00 -25.83 80.51
C ALA A 6 -34.60 -25.40 80.00
N VAL A 7 -33.89 -24.51 80.69
CA VAL A 7 -32.62 -24.79 81.40
C VAL A 7 -31.66 -25.61 80.51
N THR A 8 -30.50 -25.11 80.08
CA THR A 8 -29.32 -24.97 80.95
C THR A 8 -28.21 -24.21 80.23
N SER A 9 -27.58 -23.29 80.96
CA SER A 9 -26.34 -22.58 80.66
C SER A 9 -25.15 -23.53 80.54
N ILE A 10 -24.26 -23.33 79.55
CA ILE A 10 -22.80 -23.48 79.72
C ILE A 10 -22.08 -22.39 78.91
N LEU A 11 -21.65 -21.34 79.60
CA LEU A 11 -20.44 -20.60 79.26
C LEU A 11 -19.25 -21.56 79.36
N THR A 12 -18.33 -21.57 78.38
CA THR A 12 -16.86 -21.49 78.58
C THR A 12 -16.11 -21.83 77.30
N SER A 13 -15.26 -20.88 76.90
CA SER A 13 -14.03 -20.95 76.11
C SER A 13 -13.97 -21.79 74.82
N MET A 14 -13.59 -21.13 73.73
CA MET A 14 -12.25 -21.28 73.18
C MET A 14 -12.04 -20.23 72.08
N VAL A 15 -11.33 -19.16 72.44
CA VAL A 15 -10.55 -18.38 71.50
C VAL A 15 -9.50 -19.32 70.93
N THR A 16 -9.75 -19.87 69.76
CA THR A 16 -8.74 -20.54 68.95
C THR A 16 -8.52 -19.70 67.69
N SER A 17 -7.41 -18.98 67.74
CA SER A 17 -6.74 -18.35 66.62
C SER A 17 -6.72 -19.31 65.43
N SER A 18 -7.63 -19.11 64.47
CA SER A 18 -7.57 -19.76 63.17
C SER A 18 -6.66 -18.90 62.33
N THR A 19 -5.41 -19.34 62.24
CA THR A 19 -4.40 -18.91 61.29
C THR A 19 -5.02 -18.67 59.92
N VAL A 20 -5.03 -17.41 59.48
CA VAL A 20 -5.32 -17.03 58.10
C VAL A 20 -4.33 -17.80 57.22
N HIS A 21 -4.82 -18.79 56.48
CA HIS A 21 -4.03 -19.50 55.47
C HIS A 21 -3.54 -18.51 54.42
N THR A 22 -2.29 -18.08 54.55
CA THR A 22 -1.50 -17.32 53.56
C THR A 22 -1.12 -18.21 52.38
N GLU A 23 -2.11 -18.87 51.77
CA GLU A 23 -1.95 -19.60 50.51
C GLU A 23 -2.40 -18.77 49.29
N ALA A 24 -2.60 -17.46 49.49
CA ALA A 24 -3.04 -16.51 48.45
C ALA A 24 -1.89 -15.72 47.76
N LEU A 25 -0.62 -16.13 47.92
CA LEU A 25 0.52 -15.44 47.29
C LEU A 25 1.56 -16.42 46.71
N ARG A 26 1.13 -17.30 45.81
CA ARG A 26 2.01 -17.81 44.74
C ARG A 26 1.26 -17.81 43.42
N ARG A 27 1.06 -16.61 42.85
CA ARG A 27 0.98 -16.54 41.39
C ARG A 27 2.32 -17.09 40.89
N ALA A 28 2.30 -18.30 40.34
CA ALA A 28 3.42 -18.80 39.57
C ALA A 28 3.87 -17.68 38.62
N PRO A 29 5.18 -17.42 38.48
CA PRO A 29 5.61 -16.42 37.54
C PRO A 29 5.04 -16.85 36.18
N VAL A 30 4.48 -15.90 35.43
CA VAL A 30 3.96 -16.13 34.07
C VAL A 30 5.17 -16.36 33.16
N THR A 31 5.89 -17.46 33.40
CA THR A 31 7.15 -17.79 32.76
C THR A 31 6.86 -18.82 31.68
N GLY A 32 6.31 -18.32 30.59
CA GLY A 32 6.28 -19.02 29.30
C GLY A 32 6.87 -18.19 28.15
N THR A 33 7.40 -16.98 28.40
CA THR A 33 7.62 -15.99 27.32
C THR A 33 9.07 -15.78 26.90
N ALA A 34 10.08 -16.52 27.38
CA ALA A 34 11.44 -16.31 26.87
C ALA A 34 12.40 -17.47 27.10
N LEU A 35 12.27 -18.58 26.35
CA LEU A 35 13.38 -19.54 26.19
C LEU A 35 13.45 -20.10 24.76
N GLN A 36 13.20 -19.27 23.74
CA GLN A 36 13.81 -19.55 22.44
C GLN A 36 14.95 -18.59 22.23
N ALA A 37 16.17 -19.13 22.18
CA ALA A 37 17.35 -18.41 21.73
C ALA A 37 17.03 -17.81 20.35
N ARG A 38 16.77 -16.50 20.31
CA ARG A 38 16.42 -15.80 19.09
C ARG A 38 17.63 -15.88 18.17
N LYS A 39 17.54 -16.69 17.10
CA LYS A 39 18.61 -16.84 16.11
C LYS A 39 19.06 -15.43 15.68
N LYS A 40 20.35 -15.11 15.83
CA LYS A 40 20.89 -13.78 15.47
C LYS A 40 20.65 -13.55 13.98
N ARG A 41 19.60 -12.80 13.67
CA ARG A 41 19.29 -12.31 12.32
C ARG A 41 19.91 -10.92 12.16
N PRO A 42 20.33 -10.51 10.96
CA PRO A 42 20.78 -9.15 10.72
C PRO A 42 19.66 -8.16 11.09
N PHE A 43 20.06 -6.99 11.63
CA PHE A 43 19.15 -5.99 12.21
C PHE A 43 17.97 -5.64 11.30
N LEU A 44 18.19 -5.47 9.99
CA LEU A 44 17.15 -5.15 9.02
C LEU A 44 16.08 -6.25 8.90
N LEU A 45 16.49 -7.53 8.94
CA LEU A 45 15.56 -8.65 8.88
C LEU A 45 14.79 -8.80 10.20
N ASP A 46 15.43 -8.49 11.33
CA ASP A 46 14.72 -8.48 12.62
C ASP A 46 13.71 -7.35 12.69
N LEU A 47 14.08 -6.13 12.27
CA LEU A 47 13.19 -4.99 12.19
C LEU A 47 12.00 -5.28 11.25
N TYR A 48 12.25 -5.83 10.06
CA TYR A 48 11.19 -6.19 9.11
C TYR A 48 10.27 -7.31 9.61
N SER A 49 10.74 -8.17 10.52
CA SER A 49 9.88 -9.19 11.12
C SER A 49 8.74 -8.58 11.96
N THR A 50 8.96 -7.38 12.50
CA THR A 50 7.99 -6.66 13.33
C THR A 50 6.85 -6.03 12.51
N SER A 51 5.73 -5.72 13.18
CA SER A 51 4.61 -4.99 12.57
C SER A 51 4.98 -3.56 12.18
N VAL A 52 5.90 -2.94 12.92
CA VAL A 52 6.40 -1.58 12.68
C VAL A 52 7.30 -1.55 11.43
N GLY A 53 8.27 -2.46 11.34
CA GLY A 53 9.17 -2.54 10.18
C GLY A 53 8.41 -2.80 8.86
N LYS A 54 7.35 -3.62 8.89
CA LYS A 54 6.48 -3.83 7.72
C LYS A 54 5.74 -2.55 7.28
N LYS A 55 5.31 -1.71 8.23
CA LYS A 55 4.69 -0.41 7.92
C LYS A 55 5.68 0.56 7.29
N TYR A 56 6.92 0.60 7.81
CA TYR A 56 7.99 1.40 7.20
C TYR A 56 8.29 0.93 5.77
N ALA A 57 8.44 -0.37 5.55
CA ALA A 57 8.65 -0.91 4.22
C ALA A 57 7.49 -0.59 3.25
N MET A 58 6.24 -0.69 3.72
CA MET A 58 5.06 -0.32 2.94
C MET A 58 5.05 1.17 2.58
N ALA A 59 5.44 2.04 3.52
CA ALA A 59 5.50 3.48 3.30
C ALA A 59 6.62 3.88 2.34
N ILE A 60 7.85 3.38 2.54
CA ILE A 60 9.02 3.72 1.72
C ILE A 60 8.83 3.24 0.28
N SER A 61 8.38 2.00 0.09
CA SER A 61 8.06 1.48 -1.25
C SER A 61 6.93 2.27 -1.91
N GLY A 62 5.91 2.66 -1.15
CA GLY A 62 4.83 3.52 -1.62
C GLY A 62 5.32 4.89 -2.08
N ILE A 63 6.18 5.55 -1.31
CA ILE A 63 6.78 6.85 -1.67
C ILE A 63 7.60 6.74 -2.96
N ALA A 64 8.44 5.71 -3.08
CA ALA A 64 9.25 5.50 -4.28
C ALA A 64 8.38 5.31 -5.54
N MET A 65 7.32 4.49 -5.46
CA MET A 65 6.40 4.28 -6.58
C MET A 65 5.52 5.50 -6.85
N MET A 66 5.12 6.27 -5.84
CA MET A 66 4.43 7.56 -6.04
C MET A 66 5.32 8.54 -6.81
N GLY A 67 6.60 8.64 -6.43
CA GLY A 67 7.58 9.45 -7.15
C GLY A 67 7.70 9.00 -8.61
N PHE A 68 7.80 7.69 -8.86
CA PHE A 68 7.81 7.15 -10.21
C PHE A 68 6.55 7.53 -11.01
N VAL A 69 5.35 7.32 -10.46
CA VAL A 69 4.10 7.66 -11.16
C VAL A 69 4.05 9.15 -11.52
N LEU A 70 4.52 10.03 -10.62
CA LEU A 70 4.62 11.46 -10.90
C LEU A 70 5.60 11.77 -12.03
N PHE A 71 6.86 11.32 -11.94
CA PHE A 71 7.86 11.60 -12.98
C PHE A 71 7.54 10.92 -14.30
N HIS A 72 6.92 9.74 -14.27
CA HIS A 72 6.42 9.05 -15.44
C HIS A 72 5.32 9.85 -16.14
N MET A 73 4.35 10.37 -15.38
CA MET A 73 3.32 11.27 -15.92
C MET A 73 3.95 12.54 -16.51
N ILE A 74 4.92 13.17 -15.82
CA ILE A 74 5.62 14.37 -16.32
C ILE A 74 6.35 14.08 -17.64
N GLY A 75 7.03 12.93 -17.74
CA GLY A 75 7.66 12.49 -18.99
C GLY A 75 6.65 12.32 -20.11
N ASN A 76 5.50 11.69 -19.81
CA ASN A 76 4.43 11.48 -20.79
C ASN A 76 3.76 12.79 -21.24
N LEU A 77 3.80 13.88 -20.46
CA LEU A 77 3.33 15.19 -20.92
C LEU A 77 4.06 15.68 -22.18
N LYS A 78 5.27 15.18 -22.47
CA LYS A 78 5.98 15.45 -23.73
C LYS A 78 5.22 14.96 -24.96
N MET A 79 4.25 14.06 -24.81
CA MET A 79 3.32 13.68 -25.88
C MET A 79 2.63 14.90 -26.51
N TYR A 80 2.26 15.91 -25.70
CA TYR A 80 1.64 17.14 -26.20
C TYR A 80 2.58 18.05 -26.97
N MET A 81 3.88 17.74 -26.97
CA MET A 81 4.90 18.46 -27.74
C MET A 81 5.25 17.74 -29.06
N GLY A 82 4.56 16.65 -29.39
CA GLY A 82 4.74 15.87 -30.62
C GLY A 82 5.76 14.74 -30.51
N ALA A 83 5.85 13.93 -31.57
CA ALA A 83 6.65 12.70 -31.62
C ALA A 83 8.13 12.92 -31.28
N THR A 84 8.76 13.93 -31.91
CA THR A 84 10.18 14.25 -31.70
C THR A 84 10.49 14.50 -30.22
N ALA A 85 9.62 15.22 -29.49
CA ALA A 85 9.86 15.56 -28.10
C ALA A 85 9.76 14.34 -27.17
N LEU A 86 8.79 13.47 -27.40
CA LEU A 86 8.59 12.27 -26.58
C LEU A 86 9.64 11.19 -26.87
N ASP A 87 9.95 10.95 -28.14
CA ASP A 87 10.93 9.94 -28.55
C ASP A 87 12.35 10.35 -28.14
N HIS A 88 12.70 11.64 -28.27
CA HIS A 88 13.96 12.16 -27.76
C HIS A 88 14.05 12.06 -26.23
N TYR A 89 12.96 12.31 -25.50
CA TYR A 89 12.94 12.12 -24.06
C TYR A 89 13.16 10.64 -23.67
N ALA A 90 12.56 9.71 -24.43
CA ALA A 90 12.78 8.28 -24.22
C ALA A 90 14.24 7.86 -24.46
N GLU A 91 14.91 8.46 -25.46
CA GLU A 91 16.33 8.21 -25.71
C GLU A 91 17.23 8.85 -24.65
N PHE A 92 16.93 10.06 -24.21
CA PHE A 92 17.61 10.72 -23.10
C PHE A 92 17.62 9.83 -21.83
N LEU A 93 16.52 9.13 -21.53
CA LEU A 93 16.47 8.21 -20.40
C LEU A 93 17.43 7.02 -20.56
N ARG A 94 17.75 6.59 -21.78
CA ARG A 94 18.78 5.56 -22.03
C ARG A 94 20.19 6.11 -21.84
N GLU A 95 20.40 7.40 -22.04
CA GLU A 95 21.69 8.06 -21.92
C GLU A 95 21.90 8.73 -20.54
N LEU A 96 20.97 8.51 -19.61
CA LEU A 96 21.04 9.09 -18.28
C LEU A 96 22.34 8.67 -17.56
N LEU A 97 23.14 9.67 -17.15
CA LEU A 97 24.47 9.52 -16.55
C LEU A 97 25.58 8.96 -17.48
N TYR A 98 25.38 8.94 -18.79
CA TYR A 98 26.46 8.65 -19.74
C TYR A 98 27.47 9.82 -19.80
N PRO A 99 28.80 9.58 -19.86
CA PRO A 99 29.51 8.28 -19.91
C PRO A 99 29.93 7.71 -18.54
N ILE A 100 29.52 8.32 -17.41
CA ILE A 100 29.85 7.81 -16.05
C ILE A 100 29.29 6.40 -15.84
N VAL A 101 28.09 6.14 -16.38
CA VAL A 101 27.44 4.84 -16.40
C VAL A 101 27.23 4.44 -17.87
N PRO A 102 27.46 3.16 -18.26
CA PRO A 102 27.23 2.72 -19.64
C PRO A 102 25.80 2.97 -20.11
N LYS A 103 25.63 3.26 -21.40
CA LYS A 103 24.33 3.55 -22.03
C LYS A 103 23.32 2.44 -21.70
N GLY A 104 22.15 2.84 -21.22
CA GLY A 104 21.02 1.99 -20.84
C GLY A 104 21.11 1.37 -19.44
N VAL A 105 22.28 1.29 -18.81
CA VAL A 105 22.44 0.62 -17.50
C VAL A 105 21.70 1.37 -16.40
N MET A 106 21.77 2.71 -16.37
CA MET A 106 21.04 3.50 -15.39
C MET A 106 19.52 3.24 -15.47
N LEU A 107 18.97 3.18 -16.69
CA LEU A 107 17.55 2.89 -16.89
C LEU A 107 17.17 1.49 -16.38
N TRP A 108 18.03 0.49 -16.58
CA TRP A 108 17.83 -0.85 -16.02
C TRP A 108 17.89 -0.88 -14.50
N ILE A 109 18.79 -0.12 -13.88
CA ILE A 109 18.87 0.03 -12.42
C ILE A 109 17.56 0.62 -11.88
N LEU A 110 17.06 1.71 -12.50
CA LEU A 110 15.80 2.33 -12.11
C LEU A 110 14.62 1.36 -12.25
N ARG A 111 14.55 0.59 -13.35
CA ARG A 111 13.53 -0.45 -13.54
C ARG A 111 13.62 -1.55 -12.48
N GLY A 112 14.81 -2.11 -12.26
CA GLY A 112 15.04 -3.14 -11.26
C GLY A 112 14.70 -2.67 -9.85
N GLY A 113 15.05 -1.43 -9.52
CA GLY A 113 14.68 -0.77 -8.27
C GLY A 113 13.17 -0.65 -8.09
N LEU A 114 12.45 -0.20 -9.11
CA LEU A 114 10.98 -0.08 -9.07
C LEU A 114 10.28 -1.43 -8.93
N ILE A 115 10.73 -2.44 -9.69
CA ILE A 115 10.21 -3.81 -9.57
C ILE A 115 10.44 -4.34 -8.15
N SER A 116 11.63 -4.10 -7.59
CA SER A 116 11.96 -4.49 -6.21
C SER A 116 11.05 -3.79 -5.19
N MET A 117 10.80 -2.49 -5.37
CA MET A 117 9.89 -1.73 -4.50
C MET A 117 8.44 -2.20 -4.63
N LEU A 118 7.98 -2.57 -5.82
CA LEU A 118 6.67 -3.17 -6.03
C LEU A 118 6.54 -4.49 -5.27
N PHE A 119 7.51 -5.40 -5.41
CA PHE A 119 7.49 -6.67 -4.66
C PHE A 119 7.51 -6.43 -3.15
N LEU A 120 8.33 -5.50 -2.66
CA LEU A 120 8.37 -5.13 -1.25
C LEU A 120 7.02 -4.59 -0.78
N HIS A 121 6.36 -3.74 -1.58
CA HIS A 121 5.06 -3.17 -1.29
C HIS A 121 3.97 -4.24 -1.19
N LEU A 122 3.91 -5.14 -2.18
CA LEU A 122 2.95 -6.25 -2.22
C LEU A 122 3.18 -7.21 -1.04
N HIS A 123 4.42 -7.56 -0.75
CA HIS A 123 4.76 -8.44 0.37
C HIS A 123 4.42 -7.81 1.73
N ALA A 124 4.69 -6.52 1.91
CA ALA A 124 4.31 -5.79 3.12
C ALA A 124 2.78 -5.68 3.25
N ALA A 125 2.05 -5.37 2.17
CA ALA A 125 0.60 -5.29 2.14
C ALA A 125 -0.07 -6.62 2.50
N TRP A 126 0.42 -7.72 1.94
CA TRP A 126 -0.03 -9.07 2.25
C TRP A 126 0.28 -9.45 3.71
N SER A 127 1.52 -9.23 4.15
CA SER A 127 1.97 -9.54 5.51
C SER A 127 1.16 -8.80 6.57
N LEU A 128 0.92 -7.50 6.37
CA LEU A 128 0.10 -6.68 7.27
C LEU A 128 -1.38 -7.09 7.23
N THR A 129 -1.89 -7.46 6.05
CA THR A 129 -3.26 -7.98 5.92
C THR A 129 -3.43 -9.30 6.68
N LYS A 130 -2.46 -10.21 6.57
CA LYS A 130 -2.44 -11.47 7.33
C LYS A 130 -2.40 -11.19 8.83
N LEU A 131 -1.48 -10.34 9.28
CA LEU A 131 -1.34 -10.00 10.71
C LEU A 131 -2.62 -9.36 11.28
N ASN A 132 -3.23 -8.43 10.54
CA ASN A 132 -4.48 -7.79 10.94
C ASN A 132 -5.67 -8.76 10.99
N ARG A 133 -5.67 -9.84 10.20
CA ARG A 133 -6.69 -10.90 10.27
C ARG A 133 -6.47 -11.80 11.49
N HIS A 134 -5.22 -12.19 11.77
CA HIS A 134 -4.90 -13.06 12.91
C HIS A 134 -5.08 -12.36 14.26
N ALA A 135 -4.81 -11.05 14.32
CA ALA A 135 -5.01 -10.24 15.53
C ALA A 135 -6.50 -9.99 15.88
N ARG A 136 -7.46 -10.55 15.13
CA ARG A 136 -8.91 -10.35 15.32
C ARG A 136 -9.67 -11.67 15.59
N PRO A 137 -9.46 -12.31 16.75
CA PRO A 137 -10.26 -13.48 17.15
C PRO A 137 -11.69 -13.12 17.60
N VAL A 138 -11.95 -11.88 18.06
CA VAL A 138 -13.28 -11.38 18.48
C VAL A 138 -13.65 -10.12 17.69
N LYS A 139 -14.92 -9.97 17.29
CA LYS A 139 -15.42 -8.77 16.56
C LYS A 139 -15.41 -7.53 17.47
N TYR A 140 -15.11 -6.35 16.89
CA TYR A 140 -15.12 -5.06 17.59
C TYR A 140 -16.51 -4.71 18.13
N GLN A 141 -16.57 -4.17 19.35
CA GLN A 141 -17.83 -3.86 20.06
C GLN A 141 -18.45 -2.47 19.74
N GLY A 142 -17.89 -1.70 18.79
CA GLY A 142 -18.38 -0.35 18.43
C GLY A 142 -18.70 -0.18 16.94
N ALA A 143 -19.89 0.35 16.61
CA ALA A 143 -20.45 0.28 15.25
C ALA A 143 -19.95 1.35 14.26
N ARG A 144 -19.69 2.60 14.69
CA ARG A 144 -19.56 3.76 13.78
C ARG A 144 -18.17 3.95 13.19
N ASP A 145 -17.13 4.04 14.02
CA ASP A 145 -15.73 4.15 13.55
C ASP A 145 -15.25 2.90 12.78
N TYR A 146 -15.84 1.75 13.11
CA TYR A 146 -15.55 0.50 12.44
C TYR A 146 -16.00 0.50 10.98
N GLN A 147 -17.13 1.14 10.64
CA GLN A 147 -17.65 1.12 9.27
C GLN A 147 -16.73 1.88 8.30
N VAL A 148 -16.28 3.08 8.67
CA VAL A 148 -15.40 3.91 7.83
C VAL A 148 -14.04 3.23 7.65
N ALA A 149 -13.42 2.77 8.73
CA ALA A 149 -12.15 2.06 8.67
C ALA A 149 -12.23 0.73 7.88
N LYS A 150 -13.36 0.02 7.98
CA LYS A 150 -13.64 -1.20 7.22
C LYS A 150 -13.85 -0.94 5.74
N PHE A 151 -14.55 0.12 5.37
CA PHE A 151 -14.75 0.49 3.98
C PHE A 151 -13.42 0.87 3.33
N ALA A 152 -12.68 1.82 3.93
CA ALA A 152 -11.38 2.26 3.41
C ALA A 152 -10.37 1.11 3.28
N SER A 153 -10.33 0.18 4.24
CA SER A 153 -9.42 -0.98 4.16
C SER A 153 -9.86 -2.04 3.13
N ARG A 154 -11.16 -2.16 2.84
CA ARG A 154 -11.66 -3.05 1.78
C ARG A 154 -11.38 -2.48 0.41
N THR A 155 -11.71 -1.20 0.20
CA THR A 155 -11.46 -0.52 -1.07
C THR A 155 -9.98 -0.49 -1.40
N MET A 156 -9.10 -0.25 -0.42
CA MET A 156 -7.65 -0.24 -0.65
C MET A 156 -7.06 -1.56 -1.17
N ARG A 157 -7.59 -2.70 -0.72
CA ARG A 157 -7.13 -4.01 -1.23
C ARG A 157 -7.60 -4.24 -2.67
N TRP A 158 -8.86 -3.94 -2.94
CA TRP A 158 -9.44 -4.12 -4.26
C TRP A 158 -8.82 -3.18 -5.29
N THR A 159 -8.67 -1.89 -4.96
CA THR A 159 -7.98 -0.94 -5.84
C THR A 159 -6.53 -1.37 -6.07
N GLY A 160 -5.82 -1.88 -5.05
CA GLY A 160 -4.47 -2.41 -5.22
C GLY A 160 -4.38 -3.60 -6.18
N ILE A 161 -5.32 -4.55 -6.11
CA ILE A 161 -5.37 -5.70 -7.04
C ILE A 161 -5.67 -5.22 -8.46
N ILE A 162 -6.61 -4.29 -8.63
CA ILE A 162 -6.96 -3.77 -9.96
C ILE A 162 -5.80 -2.95 -10.55
N VAL A 163 -5.11 -2.15 -9.73
CA VAL A 163 -3.90 -1.42 -10.14
C VAL A 163 -2.78 -2.40 -10.54
N LEU A 164 -2.65 -3.54 -9.86
CA LEU A 164 -1.68 -4.57 -10.27
C LEU A 164 -2.04 -5.17 -11.64
N ALA A 165 -3.33 -5.45 -11.89
CA ALA A 165 -3.80 -5.90 -13.20
C ALA A 165 -3.57 -4.83 -14.29
N TYR A 166 -3.84 -3.56 -13.97
CA TYR A 166 -3.53 -2.43 -14.85
C TYR A 166 -2.04 -2.35 -15.17
N LEU A 167 -1.15 -2.54 -14.19
CA LEU A 167 0.29 -2.51 -14.40
C LEU A 167 0.75 -3.63 -15.34
N VAL A 168 0.20 -4.84 -15.19
CA VAL A 168 0.50 -5.97 -16.10
C VAL A 168 0.07 -5.64 -17.52
N TRP A 169 -1.17 -5.15 -17.70
CA TRP A 169 -1.66 -4.71 -19.01
C TRP A 169 -0.76 -3.61 -19.60
N HIS A 170 -0.47 -2.58 -18.81
CA HIS A 170 0.34 -1.43 -19.22
C HIS A 170 1.74 -1.84 -19.71
N ILE A 171 2.39 -2.79 -19.02
CA ILE A 171 3.69 -3.32 -19.44
C ILE A 171 3.56 -4.13 -20.73
N LEU A 172 2.56 -5.01 -20.84
CA LEU A 172 2.33 -5.79 -22.06
C LEU A 172 2.00 -4.92 -23.28
N ASP A 173 1.30 -3.81 -23.05
CA ASP A 173 0.83 -2.91 -24.08
C ASP A 173 1.92 -1.91 -24.52
N LEU A 174 2.47 -1.12 -23.59
CA LEU A 174 3.35 0.01 -23.95
C LEU A 174 4.85 -0.27 -23.77
N THR A 175 5.22 -1.29 -22.99
CA THR A 175 6.64 -1.61 -22.76
C THR A 175 7.12 -2.78 -23.61
N LEU A 176 6.31 -3.84 -23.70
CA LEU A 176 6.66 -5.07 -24.42
C LEU A 176 6.00 -5.18 -25.80
N GLY A 177 4.97 -4.39 -26.07
CA GLY A 177 4.28 -4.37 -27.36
C GLY A 177 3.39 -5.59 -27.67
N VAL A 178 3.31 -6.56 -26.76
CA VAL A 178 2.61 -7.85 -26.92
C VAL A 178 1.13 -7.67 -27.29
N VAL A 179 0.44 -6.72 -26.64
CA VAL A 179 -1.00 -6.47 -26.89
C VAL A 179 -1.26 -5.16 -27.63
N ASN A 180 -0.20 -4.42 -27.98
CA ASN A 180 -0.34 -3.09 -28.56
C ASN A 180 -0.97 -3.15 -29.95
N ALA A 181 -0.53 -4.10 -30.78
CA ALA A 181 -0.99 -4.24 -32.16
C ALA A 181 -2.21 -5.16 -32.32
N THR A 182 -2.66 -5.79 -31.23
CA THR A 182 -3.79 -6.73 -31.27
C THR A 182 -5.03 -6.05 -31.85
N GLY A 183 -5.55 -6.62 -32.94
CA GLY A 183 -6.75 -6.13 -33.62
C GLY A 183 -6.54 -4.87 -34.47
N THR A 184 -5.29 -4.52 -34.81
CA THR A 184 -4.95 -3.37 -35.67
C THR A 184 -4.12 -3.80 -36.87
N ASN A 185 -4.06 -2.96 -37.91
CA ASN A 185 -3.17 -3.16 -39.06
C ASN A 185 -1.74 -2.61 -38.84
N GLY A 186 -1.44 -2.11 -37.64
CA GLY A 186 -0.13 -1.54 -37.31
C GLY A 186 0.78 -2.52 -36.59
N GLU A 187 2.04 -2.13 -36.40
CA GLU A 187 3.06 -2.90 -35.68
C GLU A 187 3.58 -2.10 -34.46
N PHE A 188 4.08 -2.80 -33.45
CA PHE A 188 4.84 -2.19 -32.37
C PHE A 188 6.29 -1.96 -32.80
N VAL A 189 6.68 -0.69 -32.93
CA VAL A 189 8.03 -0.31 -33.38
C VAL A 189 8.87 0.13 -32.19
N THR A 190 9.96 -0.59 -31.90
CA THR A 190 10.84 -0.22 -30.79
C THR A 190 11.53 1.11 -31.07
N GLY A 191 11.38 2.07 -30.15
CA GLY A 191 11.98 3.41 -30.27
C GLY A 191 10.97 4.51 -30.62
N GLU A 192 9.87 4.17 -31.29
CA GLU A 192 8.79 5.10 -31.63
C GLU A 192 7.75 5.14 -30.51
N VAL A 193 8.11 5.73 -29.37
CA VAL A 193 7.26 5.75 -28.18
C VAL A 193 5.96 6.48 -28.45
N TYR A 194 6.01 7.62 -29.14
CA TYR A 194 4.83 8.40 -29.48
C TYR A 194 3.81 7.58 -30.31
N ASN A 195 4.24 7.01 -31.43
CA ASN A 195 3.36 6.26 -32.33
C ASN A 195 2.75 5.04 -31.63
N ASN A 196 3.52 4.34 -30.79
CA ASN A 196 3.00 3.20 -30.03
C ASN A 196 1.96 3.58 -28.98
N VAL A 197 2.11 4.74 -28.33
CA VAL A 197 1.12 5.23 -27.37
C VAL A 197 -0.14 5.68 -28.10
N VAL A 198 -0.01 6.48 -29.17
CA VAL A 198 -1.17 6.92 -29.98
C VAL A 198 -1.93 5.72 -30.51
N ARG A 199 -1.24 4.76 -31.15
CA ARG A 199 -1.87 3.55 -31.70
C ARG A 199 -2.64 2.74 -30.66
N SER A 200 -2.10 2.61 -29.45
CA SER A 200 -2.81 1.89 -28.39
C SER A 200 -4.07 2.65 -27.93
N LEU A 201 -3.93 3.96 -27.72
CA LEU A 201 -5.00 4.83 -27.20
C LEU A 201 -6.04 5.23 -28.25
N ASP A 202 -5.75 5.06 -29.54
CA ASP A 202 -6.72 5.24 -30.62
C ASP A 202 -7.78 4.13 -30.63
N ARG A 203 -7.49 2.98 -29.98
CA ARG A 203 -8.46 1.90 -29.77
C ARG A 203 -9.42 2.29 -28.63
N PRO A 204 -10.72 2.57 -28.89
CA PRO A 204 -11.62 3.17 -27.88
C PRO A 204 -11.80 2.32 -26.62
N VAL A 205 -11.82 0.99 -26.76
CA VAL A 205 -11.93 0.06 -25.62
C VAL A 205 -10.69 0.14 -24.73
N VAL A 206 -9.49 0.24 -25.33
CA VAL A 206 -8.23 0.35 -24.59
C VAL A 206 -8.13 1.71 -23.94
N ALA A 207 -8.48 2.79 -24.64
CA ALA A 207 -8.56 4.13 -24.06
C ALA A 207 -9.48 4.17 -22.82
N ALA A 208 -10.70 3.63 -22.94
CA ALA A 208 -11.64 3.56 -21.83
C ALA A 208 -11.08 2.74 -20.65
N PHE A 209 -10.42 1.62 -20.92
CA PHE A 209 -9.73 0.84 -19.89
C PHE A 209 -8.67 1.67 -19.17
N TYR A 210 -7.81 2.40 -19.90
CA TYR A 210 -6.79 3.27 -19.31
C TYR A 210 -7.39 4.39 -18.46
N VAL A 211 -8.52 4.98 -18.88
CA VAL A 211 -9.23 6.01 -18.09
C VAL A 211 -9.71 5.43 -16.77
N VAL A 212 -10.45 4.31 -16.80
CA VAL A 212 -10.98 3.66 -15.59
C VAL A 212 -9.85 3.22 -14.66
N ALA A 213 -8.80 2.61 -15.22
CA ALA A 213 -7.65 2.16 -14.44
C ALA A 213 -6.92 3.32 -13.75
N ASN A 214 -6.76 4.47 -14.42
CA ASN A 214 -6.13 5.64 -13.81
C ASN A 214 -7.00 6.29 -12.73
N ILE A 215 -8.32 6.26 -12.84
CA ILE A 215 -9.22 6.70 -11.76
C ILE A 215 -9.05 5.80 -10.52
N LEU A 216 -9.00 4.48 -10.72
CA LEU A 216 -8.78 3.52 -9.62
C LEU A 216 -7.38 3.65 -9.01
N LEU A 217 -6.36 3.93 -9.83
CA LEU A 217 -5.03 4.31 -9.38
C LEU A 217 -5.09 5.58 -8.52
N GLY A 218 -5.83 6.61 -8.94
CA GLY A 218 -6.05 7.83 -8.16
C GLY A 218 -6.64 7.57 -6.78
N ILE A 219 -7.67 6.72 -6.70
CA ILE A 219 -8.25 6.31 -5.41
C ILE A 219 -7.21 5.58 -4.54
N HIS A 220 -6.42 4.69 -5.15
CA HIS A 220 -5.34 3.98 -4.46
C HIS A 220 -4.26 4.96 -3.93
N LEU A 221 -3.84 5.92 -4.75
CA LEU A 221 -2.86 6.95 -4.41
C LEU A 221 -3.35 7.88 -3.32
N PHE A 222 -4.62 8.31 -3.36
CA PHE A 222 -5.21 9.16 -2.31
C PHE A 222 -5.10 8.50 -0.94
N HIS A 223 -5.55 7.24 -0.85
CA HIS A 223 -5.45 6.47 0.39
C HIS A 223 -4.00 6.16 0.78
N GLY A 224 -3.15 5.81 -0.20
CA GLY A 224 -1.73 5.56 -0.01
C GLY A 224 -1.01 6.76 0.59
N ALA A 225 -1.12 7.92 -0.07
CA ALA A 225 -0.57 9.21 0.34
C ALA A 225 -1.00 9.57 1.76
N TRP A 226 -2.28 9.39 2.09
CA TRP A 226 -2.77 9.59 3.46
C TRP A 226 -2.14 8.63 4.48
N SER A 227 -2.07 7.33 4.13
CA SER A 227 -1.64 6.25 5.03
C SER A 227 -0.14 6.23 5.31
N ILE A 228 0.68 6.79 4.42
CA ILE A 228 2.14 6.90 4.59
C ILE A 228 2.47 7.70 5.86
N PHE A 229 1.81 8.84 6.07
CA PHE A 229 2.00 9.65 7.28
C PHE A 229 1.67 8.89 8.56
N GLN A 230 0.62 8.06 8.55
CA GLN A 230 0.29 7.18 9.69
C GLN A 230 1.35 6.10 9.89
N SER A 231 1.89 5.55 8.81
CA SER A 231 2.88 4.47 8.85
C SER A 231 4.25 4.96 9.33
N LEU A 232 4.59 6.22 9.05
CA LEU A 232 5.83 6.87 9.51
C LEU A 232 5.72 7.51 10.91
N GLY A 233 4.54 7.48 11.53
CA GLY A 233 4.31 8.02 12.87
C GLY A 233 3.92 9.50 12.93
N TRP A 234 3.78 10.18 11.78
CA TRP A 234 3.26 11.55 11.69
C TRP A 234 1.72 11.57 11.71
N ASN A 235 1.15 11.13 12.83
CA ASN A 235 -0.29 11.07 13.05
C ASN A 235 -0.75 12.03 14.16
N ASN A 236 -0.62 13.34 13.92
CA ASN A 236 -1.18 14.38 14.79
C ASN A 236 -2.44 14.98 14.15
N PRO A 237 -3.59 15.04 14.85
CA PRO A 237 -4.84 15.62 14.34
C PRO A 237 -4.70 17.02 13.75
N ARG A 238 -3.77 17.84 14.26
CA ARG A 238 -3.47 19.19 13.76
C ARG A 238 -3.10 19.21 12.28
N PHE A 239 -2.48 18.15 11.77
CA PHE A 239 -2.04 18.06 10.37
C PHE A 239 -3.01 17.31 9.47
N ASN A 240 -4.17 16.86 9.97
CA ASN A 240 -5.11 16.07 9.17
C ASN A 240 -5.62 16.83 7.93
N ASN A 241 -5.93 18.12 8.05
CA ASN A 241 -6.41 18.89 6.90
C ASN A 241 -5.33 19.02 5.83
N TRP A 242 -4.09 19.32 6.24
CA TRP A 242 -2.95 19.42 5.32
C TRP A 242 -2.64 18.08 4.64
N ARG A 243 -2.59 16.98 5.39
CA ARG A 243 -2.35 15.63 4.86
C ARG A 243 -3.42 15.23 3.84
N ARG A 244 -4.67 15.60 4.09
CA ARG A 244 -5.80 15.30 3.19
C ARG A 244 -5.72 16.17 1.94
N GLY A 245 -5.36 17.44 2.11
CA GLY A 245 -5.08 18.37 1.02
C GLY A 245 -3.99 17.81 0.09
N PHE A 246 -2.84 17.41 0.66
CA PHE A 246 -1.76 16.77 -0.10
C PHE A 246 -2.21 15.52 -0.83
N ALA A 247 -2.86 14.58 -0.15
CA ALA A 247 -3.33 13.33 -0.75
C ALA A 247 -4.32 13.59 -1.90
N THR A 248 -5.22 14.56 -1.72
CA THR A 248 -6.20 14.96 -2.75
C THR A 248 -5.49 15.59 -3.94
N ALA A 249 -4.65 16.60 -3.71
CA ALA A 249 -3.94 17.29 -4.77
C ALA A 249 -3.06 16.34 -5.58
N PHE A 250 -2.27 15.50 -4.91
CA PHE A 250 -1.41 14.52 -5.56
C PHE A 250 -2.22 13.54 -6.42
N ALA A 251 -3.27 12.93 -5.86
CA ALA A 251 -4.11 11.99 -6.60
C ALA A 251 -4.80 12.66 -7.80
N THR A 252 -5.36 13.86 -7.61
CA THR A 252 -6.03 14.61 -8.68
C THR A 252 -5.08 14.97 -9.81
N ILE A 253 -3.87 15.45 -9.51
CA ILE A 253 -2.87 15.79 -10.54
C ILE A 253 -2.54 14.57 -11.39
N ILE A 254 -2.28 13.42 -10.76
CA ILE A 254 -1.96 12.18 -11.48
C ILE A 254 -3.14 11.71 -12.33
N VAL A 255 -4.36 11.73 -11.79
CA VAL A 255 -5.56 11.32 -12.54
C VAL A 255 -5.77 12.23 -13.73
N VAL A 256 -5.80 13.54 -13.53
CA VAL A 256 -6.01 14.51 -14.61
C VAL A 256 -4.93 14.38 -15.68
N GLY A 257 -3.66 14.31 -15.28
CA GLY A 257 -2.54 14.12 -16.20
C GLY A 257 -2.68 12.82 -17.00
N ASN A 258 -2.84 11.68 -16.35
CA ASN A 258 -2.89 10.39 -17.06
C ASN A 258 -4.17 10.18 -17.87
N VAL A 259 -5.31 10.69 -17.42
CA VAL A 259 -6.59 10.59 -18.14
C VAL A 259 -6.64 11.55 -19.32
N SER A 260 -5.87 12.65 -19.30
CA SER A 260 -5.79 13.57 -20.43
C SER A 260 -5.25 12.91 -21.71
N PHE A 261 -4.28 11.98 -21.61
CA PHE A 261 -3.69 11.32 -22.78
C PHE A 261 -4.69 10.52 -23.64
N PRO A 262 -5.45 9.54 -23.09
CA PRO A 262 -6.44 8.80 -23.88
C PRO A 262 -7.54 9.72 -24.42
N ILE A 263 -7.96 10.73 -23.66
CA ILE A 263 -8.96 11.69 -24.14
C ILE A 263 -8.42 12.50 -25.32
N ALA A 264 -7.18 12.98 -25.25
CA ALA A 264 -6.57 13.78 -26.30
C ALA A 264 -6.38 12.99 -27.61
N VAL A 265 -6.04 11.71 -27.52
CA VAL A 265 -5.93 10.82 -28.69
C VAL A 265 -7.31 10.58 -29.31
N ILE A 266 -8.30 10.17 -28.52
CA ILE A 266 -9.67 9.91 -29.02
C ILE A 266 -10.32 11.19 -29.58
N ALA A 267 -10.04 12.36 -29.00
CA ALA A 267 -10.51 13.64 -29.52
C ALA A 267 -9.76 14.10 -30.79
N GLY A 268 -8.70 13.40 -31.19
CA GLY A 268 -7.89 13.74 -32.36
C GLY A 268 -7.01 14.97 -32.19
N ILE A 269 -6.76 15.41 -30.94
CA ILE A 269 -5.82 16.49 -30.62
C ILE A 269 -4.38 15.98 -30.76
N VAL A 270 -4.16 14.71 -30.41
CA VAL A 270 -2.89 14.00 -30.55
C VAL A 270 -3.11 12.86 -31.55
N LYS A 271 -2.27 12.78 -32.58
CA LYS A 271 -2.32 11.79 -33.67
C LYS A 271 -0.91 11.42 -34.12
#